data_AF-A0A7W1S310-F1
#
_entry.id   AF-A0A7W1S310-F1
#
_cell.length_a   1.000
_cell.length_b   1.000
_cell.length_c   1.000
_cell.angle_alpha   90.00
_cell.angle_beta   90.00
_cell.angle_gamma   90.00
#
_symmetry.space_group_name_H-M   'P 1'
#
loop_
_entity.id
_entity.type
_entity.pdbx_description
1 polymer ?
#
loop_
_entity_poly.entity_id
_entity_poly.type
_entity_poly.pdbx_seq_one_letter_code
_entity_poly.pdbx_strand_id
1 'polypeptide(L)' 'MNETFDLINQLSDERNFLYRLAGKQHITEAQLSRIHEIEGRLATLWDAHRREVVAKNRPERYADAIRRVA' A
#
# COMPACT_ATOMS: atom_id res chain seq x y z
N MET A 1 -13.95 -5.35 -2.79
CA MET A 1 -12.48 -5.53 -2.78
C MET A 1 -11.85 -4.20 -2.40
N ASN A 2 -10.75 -4.20 -1.64
CA ASN A 2 -10.07 -2.95 -1.28
C ASN A 2 -9.03 -2.66 -2.38
N GLU A 3 -9.38 -1.77 -3.30
CA GLU A 3 -8.57 -1.42 -4.48
C GLU A 3 -7.14 -1.00 -4.11
N THR A 4 -6.96 -0.29 -2.98
CA THR A 4 -5.64 0.10 -2.47
C THR A 4 -4.82 -1.10 -2.05
N PHE A 5 -5.43 -2.07 -1.37
CA PHE A 5 -4.74 -3.30 -0.94
C PHE A 5 -4.39 -4.22 -2.13
N ASP A 6 -5.27 -4.31 -3.11
CA ASP A 6 -5.02 -5.09 -4.32
C ASP A 6 -3.83 -4.51 -5.11
N LEU A 7 -3.75 -3.19 -5.23
CA LEU A 7 -2.61 -2.52 -5.85
C LEU A 7 -1.30 -2.71 -5.06
N ILE A 8 -1.35 -2.70 -3.72
CA ILE A 8 -0.21 -3.02 -2.87
C ILE A 8 0.32 -4.43 -3.18
N ASN A 9 -0.57 -5.42 -3.30
CA ASN A 9 -0.18 -6.80 -3.59
C ASN A 9 0.47 -6.90 -4.99
N GLN A 10 -0.15 -6.30 -6.01
CA GLN A 10 0.38 -6.29 -7.37
C GLN A 10 1.80 -5.70 -7.44
N LEU A 11 2.01 -4.54 -6.81
CA LEU A 11 3.31 -3.89 -6.80
C LEU A 11 4.34 -4.67 -5.97
N SER A 12 3.91 -5.30 -4.86
CA SER A 12 4.78 -6.16 -4.05
C SER A 12 5.24 -7.40 -4.83
N ASP A 13 4.35 -8.01 -5.60
CA ASP A 13 4.67 -9.15 -6.46
C ASP A 13 5.62 -8.77 -7.58
N GLU A 14 5.40 -7.62 -8.23
CA GLU A 14 6.29 -7.08 -9.26
C GLU A 14 7.70 -6.83 -8.70
N ARG A 15 7.80 -6.18 -7.53
CA ARG A 15 9.09 -5.97 -6.85
C ARG A 15 9.79 -7.29 -6.53
N ASN A 16 9.06 -8.26 -6.00
CA ASN A 16 9.60 -9.58 -5.67
C ASN A 16 10.06 -10.34 -6.92
N PHE A 17 9.37 -10.18 -8.05
CA PHE A 17 9.83 -10.70 -9.34
C PHE A 17 11.13 -10.03 -9.79
N LEU A 18 11.23 -8.70 -9.72
CA LEU A 18 12.44 -7.95 -10.10
C LEU A 18 13.65 -8.33 -9.23
N TYR A 19 13.46 -8.52 -7.91
CA TYR A 19 14.54 -9.00 -7.04
C TYR A 19 14.98 -10.43 -7.36
N ARG A 20 14.04 -11.33 -7.66
CA ARG A 20 14.38 -12.68 -8.13
C ARG A 20 15.12 -12.65 -9.47
N LEU A 21 14.78 -11.72 -10.35
CA LEU A 21 15.46 -11.54 -11.63
C LEU A 21 16.88 -11.02 -11.43
N ALA A 22 17.10 -10.06 -10.52
CA ALA A 22 18.42 -9.55 -10.16
C ALA A 22 19.34 -10.62 -9.57
N GLY A 23 18.78 -11.64 -8.90
CA GLY A 23 19.54 -12.80 -8.45
C GLY A 23 19.97 -13.77 -9.57
N LYS A 24 19.36 -13.66 -10.76
CA LYS A 24 19.64 -14.54 -11.92
C LYS A 24 20.42 -13.84 -13.04
N GLN A 25 20.28 -12.53 -13.17
CA GLN A 25 20.93 -11.72 -14.20
C GLN A 25 21.21 -10.31 -13.67
N HIS A 26 22.09 -9.58 -14.37
CA HIS A 26 22.22 -8.15 -14.11
C HIS A 26 20.91 -7.42 -14.38
N ILE A 27 20.54 -6.54 -13.46
CA ILE A 27 19.38 -5.69 -13.59
C ILE A 27 19.69 -4.57 -14.59
N THR A 28 18.75 -4.26 -15.48
CA THR A 28 18.88 -3.11 -16.37
C THR A 28 18.58 -1.82 -15.61
N GLU A 29 19.05 -0.67 -16.12
CA GLU A 29 18.73 0.63 -15.53
C GLU A 29 17.21 0.87 -15.45
N ALA A 30 16.46 0.45 -16.48
CA ALA A 30 15.00 0.54 -16.49
C ALA A 30 14.36 -0.30 -15.38
N GLN A 31 14.85 -1.51 -15.15
CA GLN A 31 14.38 -2.39 -14.08
C GLN A 31 14.73 -1.81 -12.69
N LEU A 32 15.93 -1.25 -12.53
CA LEU A 32 16.34 -0.57 -11.30
C LEU A 32 15.45 0.66 -11.02
N SER A 33 15.21 1.49 -12.04
CA SER A 33 14.30 2.63 -11.93
C SER A 33 12.89 2.19 -11.55
N ARG A 34 12.42 1.06 -12.08
CA ARG A 34 11.11 0.49 -11.74
C ARG A 34 11.04 0.03 -10.29
N ILE A 35 12.09 -0.59 -9.76
CA ILE A 35 12.17 -0.96 -8.32
C ILE A 35 11.99 0.30 -7.46
N HIS A 36 12.74 1.37 -7.73
CA HIS A 36 12.65 2.60 -6.95
C HIS A 36 11.27 3.27 -7.04
N GLU A 37 10.64 3.26 -8.23
CA GLU A 37 9.26 3.74 -8.38
C GLU A 37 8.29 2.94 -7.50
N ILE A 38 8.40 1.60 -7.53
CA ILE A 38 7.54 0.72 -6.72
C ILE A 38 7.76 0.99 -5.22
N GLU A 39 9.00 1.15 -4.77
CA GLU A 39 9.32 1.44 -3.37
C GLU A 39 8.68 2.75 -2.89
N GLY A 40 8.78 3.82 -3.69
CA GLY A 40 8.14 5.09 -3.38
C GLY A 40 6.61 5.00 -3.35
N ARG A 41 6.02 4.27 -4.29
CA ARG A 41 4.56 4.09 -4.37
C ARG A 41 4.01 3.25 -3.22
N LEU A 42 4.69 2.16 -2.86
CA LEU A 42 4.26 1.27 -1.77
C LEU A 42 4.19 2.01 -0.43
N ALA A 43 5.13 2.90 -0.13
CA ALA A 43 5.09 3.70 1.10
C ALA A 43 3.80 4.53 1.20
N THR A 44 3.43 5.23 0.12
CA THR A 44 2.21 6.04 0.05
C THR A 44 0.95 5.19 0.14
N LEU A 45 0.91 4.05 -0.56
CA LEU A 45 -0.24 3.16 -0.58
C LEU A 45 -0.48 2.48 0.77
N TRP A 46 0.57 2.06 1.48
CA TRP A 46 0.43 1.50 2.81
C TRP A 46 -0.14 2.51 3.81
N ASP A 47 0.27 3.78 3.72
CA ASP A 47 -0.31 4.83 4.54
C ASP A 47 -1.79 5.07 4.21
N ALA A 48 -2.16 5.09 2.92
CA ALA A 48 -3.55 5.20 2.49
C ALA A 48 -4.40 4.02 3.02
N HIS A 49 -3.92 2.78 2.81
CA HIS A 49 -4.59 1.58 3.28
C HIS A 49 -4.79 1.58 4.80
N ARG A 50 -3.78 2.00 5.57
CA ARG A 50 -3.90 2.14 7.03
C ARG A 50 -5.01 3.12 7.40
N ARG A 51 -5.10 4.27 6.72
CA ARG A 51 -6.15 5.27 6.96
C ARG A 51 -7.54 4.73 6.62
N GLU A 52 -7.68 3.98 5.52
CA GLU A 52 -8.94 3.33 5.15
C GLU A 52 -9.40 2.30 6.19
N VAL A 53 -8.48 1.46 6.68
CA VAL A 53 -8.78 0.46 7.71
C VAL A 53 -9.22 1.14 9.01
N VAL A 54 -8.53 2.21 9.43
CA VAL A 54 -8.92 2.99 10.61
C VAL A 54 -10.29 3.65 10.41
N ALA A 55 -10.55 4.25 9.25
CA ALA A 55 -11.83 4.86 8.93
C ALA A 55 -12.99 3.84 8.97
N LYS A 56 -12.77 2.64 8.41
CA LYS A 56 -13.74 1.55 8.41
C LYS A 56 -14.02 0.98 9.80
N ASN A 57 -12.99 0.95 10.66
CA ASN A 57 -13.09 0.42 12.02
C ASN A 57 -13.45 1.47 13.07
N ARG A 58 -13.72 2.72 12.67
CA ARG A 58 -14.14 3.77 13.62
C ARG A 58 -15.52 3.39 14.16
N PRO A 59 -15.67 3.04 15.45
CA PRO A 59 -16.97 2.65 15.99
C PRO A 59 -17.91 3.85 15.96
N GLU A 60 -19.15 3.64 15.51
CA GLU A 60 -20.24 4.64 15.50
C GLU A 60 -20.43 5.33 16.87
N ARG A 61 -19.95 4.70 17.95
CA ARG A 61 -20.01 5.20 19.33
C ARG A 61 -19.45 6.62 19.54
N TYR A 62 -18.53 7.11 18.70
CA TYR A 62 -18.07 8.51 18.83
C TYR A 62 -19.06 9.53 18.25
N ALA A 63 -19.84 9.17 17.22
CA ALA A 63 -20.88 10.05 16.69
C ALA A 63 -22.07 10.15 17.67
N ASP A 64 -22.43 9.06 18.33
CA ASP A 64 -23.47 9.03 19.37
C ASP A 64 -23.05 9.71 20.68
N ALA A 65 -21.77 9.61 21.07
CA ALA A 65 -21.25 10.29 22.25
C ALA A 65 -21.24 11.81 22.09
N ILE A 66 -20.96 12.33 20.88
CA ILE A 66 -21.01 13.78 20.61
C ILE A 66 -22.46 14.27 20.57
N ARG A 67 -23.42 13.46 20.09
CA ARG A 67 -24.85 13.84 20.01
C ARG A 67 -25.58 13.87 21.35
N ARG A 68 -25.10 13.15 22.37
CA ARG A 68 -25.73 13.10 23.71
C ARG A 68 -25.28 14.21 24.66
N VAL A 69 -24.29 15.01 24.27
CA VAL A 69 -23.70 16.09 25.10
C VAL A 69 -24.06 17.49 24.58
N ALA A 70 -24.78 17.57 23.44
CA ALA A 70 -25.38 18.80 22.91
C ALA A 70 -26.89 18.81 23.21
#